data_AF-A0AAD1PZF0-F1
#
_entry.id   AF-A0AAD1PZF0-F1
#
_cell.length_a   1.000
_cell.length_b   1.000
_cell.length_c   1.000
_cell.angle_alpha   90.00
_cell.angle_beta   90.00
_cell.angle_gamma   90.00
#
_symmetry.space_group_name_H-M   'P 1'
#
loop_
_entity.id
_entity.type
_entity.pdbx_description
1 polymer ?
#
loop_
_entity_poly.entity_id
_entity_poly.type
_entity_poly.pdbx_seq_one_letter_code
_entity_poly.pdbx_strand_id
1 'polypeptide(L)'
;MRSMLIWTTTMGLFAVLQTPLFDVLNVSNSYPLRGLVLEKVLAQETPNPQPSASPELPVEETPSPSPLPSPLPSPSPSTIPTPPASAPLLLEEQGELKEGDQVLASDKSLYDEYTFEGKEGQQITISLESSEFDPYLALFNSENELLQEHDDISQTNANAEITITLPKTGTYRVIVNAYDSKGRGKYLLKIK
;
A
#
# COMPACT_ATOMS: atom_id res chain seq x y z
N MET A 1 20.53 -36.12 61.02
CA MET A 1 19.23 -35.47 60.75
C MET A 1 19.42 -33.97 60.77
N ARG A 2 19.32 -33.32 59.59
CA ARG A 2 18.89 -31.93 59.31
C ARG A 2 19.43 -31.53 57.94
N SER A 3 18.53 -31.56 56.96
CA SER A 3 18.70 -30.96 55.62
C SER A 3 18.90 -29.44 55.74
N MET A 4 19.65 -28.84 54.80
CA MET A 4 19.12 -27.85 53.85
C MET A 4 20.22 -27.35 52.89
N LEU A 5 19.86 -27.34 51.60
CA LEU A 5 20.43 -26.57 50.47
C LEU A 5 20.65 -25.11 50.89
N ILE A 6 21.51 -24.28 50.27
CA ILE A 6 21.35 -23.68 48.92
C ILE A 6 22.72 -23.15 48.44
N TRP A 7 23.08 -23.40 47.18
CA TRP A 7 24.15 -22.70 46.47
C TRP A 7 23.53 -21.52 45.73
N THR A 8 24.06 -20.30 45.89
CA THR A 8 23.74 -19.17 45.01
C THR A 8 25.01 -18.73 44.30
N THR A 9 25.09 -19.08 43.02
CA THR A 9 26.01 -18.49 42.05
C THR A 9 25.20 -17.51 41.22
N THR A 10 25.56 -16.23 41.25
CA THR A 10 25.04 -15.25 40.28
C THR A 10 26.23 -14.60 39.59
N MET A 11 26.55 -15.11 38.40
CA MET A 11 27.39 -14.45 37.40
C MET A 11 26.55 -13.34 36.77
N GLY A 12 26.91 -12.07 37.01
CA GLY A 12 26.37 -10.93 36.29
C GLY A 12 27.10 -10.76 34.96
N LEU A 13 26.41 -11.03 33.85
CA LEU A 13 26.85 -10.72 32.49
C LEU A 13 26.22 -9.37 32.07
N PHE A 14 27.10 -8.47 31.59
CA PHE A 14 26.94 -7.46 30.53
C PHE A 14 25.56 -6.86 30.21
N ALA A 15 25.52 -5.52 30.18
CA ALA A 15 25.03 -4.78 29.02
C ALA A 15 25.58 -3.35 29.01
N VAL A 16 26.49 -3.08 28.06
CA VAL A 16 26.89 -1.73 27.65
C VAL A 16 25.80 -1.20 26.72
N LEU A 17 25.07 -0.17 27.14
CA LEU A 17 24.13 0.55 26.27
C LEU A 17 24.87 1.73 25.65
N GLN A 18 25.35 1.54 24.43
CA GLN A 18 25.82 2.62 23.56
C GLN A 18 24.68 2.95 22.60
N THR A 19 24.03 4.09 22.82
CA THR A 19 22.98 4.63 21.94
C THR A 19 23.60 5.39 20.78
N PRO A 20 23.29 5.11 19.51
CA PRO A 20 23.59 6.04 18.42
C PRO A 20 22.55 7.18 18.39
N LEU A 21 23.05 8.42 18.47
CA LEU A 21 22.34 9.64 18.09
C LEU A 21 21.90 9.52 16.62
N PHE A 22 20.62 9.72 16.33
CA PHE A 22 20.13 9.93 14.97
C PHE A 22 20.06 11.44 14.69
N ASP A 23 20.87 11.88 13.73
CA ASP A 23 20.78 13.20 13.11
C ASP A 23 19.50 13.34 12.30
N VAL A 24 18.71 14.37 12.62
CA VAL A 24 17.51 14.78 11.90
C VAL A 24 17.93 15.53 10.63
N LEU A 25 17.77 14.90 9.47
CA LEU A 25 17.92 15.58 8.19
C LEU A 25 16.61 16.25 7.79
N ASN A 26 16.70 17.57 7.71
CA ASN A 26 15.69 18.54 7.29
C ASN A 26 15.51 18.51 5.76
N VAL A 27 14.33 18.14 5.26
CA VAL A 27 13.91 18.41 3.87
C VAL A 27 12.44 18.87 3.86
N SER A 28 12.24 20.18 3.78
CA SER A 28 10.95 20.80 3.47
C SER A 28 10.91 21.11 1.97
N ASN A 29 10.08 20.39 1.21
CA ASN A 29 9.83 20.68 -0.19
C ASN A 29 8.68 21.70 -0.30
N SER A 30 9.03 22.95 -0.60
CA SER A 30 8.08 24.03 -0.88
C SER A 30 7.86 24.16 -2.38
N TYR A 31 6.60 24.04 -2.84
CA TYR A 31 6.21 24.30 -4.23
C TYR A 31 5.92 25.80 -4.44
N PRO A 32 6.55 26.50 -5.41
CA PRO A 32 6.16 27.85 -5.75
C PRO A 32 5.00 27.88 -6.76
N LEU A 33 3.88 28.48 -6.35
CA LEU A 33 2.79 28.89 -7.25
C LEU A 33 3.27 30.01 -8.19
N ARG A 34 3.20 29.78 -9.50
CA ARG A 34 3.49 30.76 -10.55
C ARG A 34 2.33 31.74 -10.74
N GLY A 35 2.62 33.00 -10.40
CA GLY A 35 2.15 34.27 -10.95
C GLY A 35 0.86 34.33 -11.76
N LEU A 36 -0.14 35.00 -11.18
CA LEU A 36 -1.13 35.80 -11.90
C LEU A 36 -0.58 37.22 -12.05
N VAL A 37 -0.38 37.70 -13.29
CA VAL A 37 -0.22 39.13 -13.58
C VAL A 37 -1.27 39.49 -14.63
N LEU A 38 -2.18 40.38 -14.26
CA LEU A 38 -3.13 41.05 -15.14
C LEU A 38 -2.45 42.28 -15.73
N GLU A 39 -2.25 42.33 -17.05
CA GLU A 39 -1.97 43.55 -17.79
C GLU A 39 -2.97 43.66 -18.95
N LYS A 40 -3.42 44.88 -19.18
CA LYS A 40 -4.61 45.29 -19.92
C LYS A 40 -4.17 46.19 -21.09
N VAL A 41 -4.98 46.21 -22.17
CA VAL A 41 -5.05 47.21 -23.27
C VAL A 41 -3.84 47.19 -24.25
N LEU A 42 -3.89 47.41 -25.58
CA LEU A 42 -4.84 48.06 -26.50
C LEU A 42 -4.41 47.78 -27.98
N ALA A 43 -5.39 47.88 -28.89
CA ALA A 43 -5.31 48.25 -30.32
C ALA A 43 -4.86 47.25 -31.40
N GLN A 44 -5.76 47.18 -32.39
CA GLN A 44 -5.72 46.59 -33.72
C GLN A 44 -5.16 47.63 -34.70
N GLU A 45 -4.39 47.23 -35.72
CA GLU A 45 -4.29 47.95 -37.00
C GLU A 45 -4.05 46.97 -38.17
N THR A 46 -4.86 47.09 -39.22
CA THR A 46 -4.63 46.62 -40.61
C THR A 46 -4.46 47.86 -41.49
N PRO A 47 -3.66 47.84 -42.59
CA PRO A 47 -4.21 47.61 -43.96
C PRO A 47 -3.21 46.92 -44.95
N ASN A 48 -3.57 46.02 -45.90
CA ASN A 48 -4.15 46.17 -47.27
C ASN A 48 -3.20 46.86 -48.33
N PRO A 49 -3.28 46.68 -49.69
CA PRO A 49 -3.72 45.58 -50.61
C PRO A 49 -2.87 45.35 -51.94
N GLN A 50 -3.25 44.31 -52.72
CA GLN A 50 -3.39 44.24 -54.23
C GLN A 50 -2.18 43.97 -55.21
N PRO A 51 -2.39 43.62 -56.52
CA PRO A 51 -2.68 42.28 -57.12
C PRO A 51 -1.80 41.89 -58.36
N SER A 52 -2.23 40.82 -59.07
CA SER A 52 -2.05 40.49 -60.50
C SER A 52 -0.88 39.57 -60.90
N ALA A 53 -1.22 38.33 -61.28
CA ALA A 53 -1.35 37.94 -62.70
C ALA A 53 -1.73 36.45 -62.83
N SER A 54 -2.64 36.17 -63.76
CA SER A 54 -2.89 34.91 -64.46
C SER A 54 -2.96 35.30 -65.96
N PRO A 55 -2.75 34.44 -66.98
CA PRO A 55 -2.59 32.98 -66.98
C PRO A 55 -1.47 32.45 -67.94
N GLU A 56 -1.12 31.15 -67.87
CA GLU A 56 -0.77 30.36 -69.07
C GLU A 56 -0.94 28.85 -68.79
N LEU A 57 -1.88 28.20 -69.49
CA LEU A 57 -1.94 26.74 -69.70
C LEU A 57 -1.16 26.44 -71.00
N PRO A 58 -0.60 25.25 -71.31
CA PRO A 58 -1.12 23.91 -70.95
C PRO A 58 -0.09 22.75 -70.82
N VAL A 59 -0.44 21.66 -70.12
CA VAL A 59 -0.12 20.29 -70.55
C VAL A 59 -1.03 19.30 -69.83
N GLU A 60 -1.84 18.59 -70.60
CA GLU A 60 -2.71 17.50 -70.13
C GLU A 60 -1.85 16.24 -69.96
N GLU A 61 -1.19 16.12 -68.80
CA GLU A 61 -0.66 14.82 -68.37
C GLU A 61 -1.80 13.99 -67.78
N THR A 62 -1.98 12.80 -68.35
CA THR A 62 -2.89 11.77 -67.86
C THR A 62 -2.56 11.45 -66.39
N PRO A 63 -3.52 11.46 -65.45
CA PRO A 63 -3.22 11.01 -64.10
C PRO A 63 -2.98 9.50 -64.13
N SER A 64 -1.75 9.12 -63.80
CA SER A 64 -1.41 7.76 -63.35
C SER A 64 -2.35 7.37 -62.19
N PRO A 65 -2.86 6.12 -62.12
CA PRO A 65 -3.74 5.72 -61.04
C PRO A 65 -2.98 5.81 -59.70
N SER A 66 -3.53 6.58 -58.75
CA SER A 66 -3.03 6.66 -57.38
C SER A 66 -2.94 5.25 -56.77
N PRO A 67 -1.87 4.91 -56.03
CA PRO A 67 -1.86 3.69 -55.24
C PRO A 67 -2.99 3.73 -54.22
N LEU A 68 -3.67 2.59 -54.04
CA LEU A 68 -4.68 2.38 -53.01
C LEU A 68 -4.09 2.74 -51.64
N PRO A 69 -4.77 3.52 -50.78
CA PRO A 69 -4.26 3.77 -49.43
C PRO A 69 -4.11 2.43 -48.69
N SER A 70 -2.93 2.21 -48.10
CA SER A 70 -2.69 1.10 -47.19
C SER A 70 -3.77 1.10 -46.09
N PRO A 71 -4.28 -0.07 -45.65
CA PRO A 71 -5.23 -0.11 -44.55
C PRO A 71 -4.60 0.53 -43.31
N LEU A 72 -5.37 1.40 -42.65
CA LEU A 72 -5.03 1.98 -41.36
C LEU A 72 -4.68 0.84 -40.38
N PRO A 73 -3.63 0.95 -39.54
CA PRO A 73 -3.42 -0.04 -38.49
C PRO A 73 -4.70 -0.17 -37.66
N SER A 74 -5.17 -1.41 -37.47
CA SER A 74 -6.25 -1.67 -36.51
C SER A 74 -5.84 -1.09 -35.16
N PRO A 75 -6.76 -0.47 -34.40
CA PRO A 75 -6.44 -0.08 -33.04
C PRO A 75 -5.98 -1.34 -32.29
N SER A 76 -4.76 -1.31 -31.75
CA SER A 76 -4.38 -2.23 -30.68
C SER A 76 -5.51 -2.22 -29.66
N PRO A 77 -5.92 -3.38 -29.10
CA PRO A 77 -6.95 -3.38 -28.08
C PRO A 77 -6.51 -2.43 -26.97
N SER A 78 -7.23 -1.32 -26.83
CA SER A 78 -7.18 -0.52 -25.61
C SER A 78 -7.39 -1.51 -24.49
N THR A 79 -6.43 -1.60 -23.56
CA THR A 79 -6.60 -2.34 -22.31
C THR A 79 -7.81 -1.74 -21.61
N ILE A 80 -8.98 -2.31 -21.84
CA ILE A 80 -10.12 -2.17 -20.93
C ILE A 80 -9.53 -2.53 -19.57
N PRO A 81 -9.56 -1.66 -18.56
CA PRO A 81 -9.16 -2.08 -17.23
C PRO A 81 -10.10 -3.22 -16.88
N THR A 82 -9.55 -4.43 -16.83
CA THR A 82 -10.25 -5.59 -16.29
C THR A 82 -10.84 -5.11 -14.95
N PRO A 83 -12.16 -5.24 -14.72
CA PRO A 83 -12.70 -4.99 -13.38
C PRO A 83 -11.84 -5.78 -12.40
N PRO A 84 -11.44 -5.21 -11.24
CA PRO A 84 -10.45 -5.83 -10.38
C PRO A 84 -10.87 -7.28 -10.15
N ALA A 85 -10.09 -8.20 -10.70
CA ALA A 85 -10.28 -9.61 -10.43
C ALA A 85 -10.26 -9.71 -8.91
N SER A 86 -11.30 -10.31 -8.33
CA SER A 86 -11.36 -10.57 -6.89
C SER A 86 -10.00 -11.11 -6.46
N ALA A 87 -9.31 -10.39 -5.57
CA ALA A 87 -7.95 -10.74 -5.19
C ALA A 87 -7.95 -12.18 -4.65
N PRO A 88 -7.00 -13.03 -5.10
CA PRO A 88 -7.00 -14.45 -4.76
C PRO A 88 -6.83 -14.61 -3.25
N LEU A 89 -7.70 -15.41 -2.63
CA LEU A 89 -7.60 -15.73 -1.21
C LEU A 89 -6.26 -16.42 -0.91
N LEU A 90 -5.42 -15.77 -0.09
CA LEU A 90 -4.14 -16.28 0.38
C LEU A 90 -4.30 -17.14 1.64
N LEU A 91 -5.21 -16.74 2.54
CA LEU A 91 -5.49 -17.43 3.79
C LEU A 91 -6.92 -17.13 4.25
N GLU A 92 -7.60 -18.13 4.82
CA GLU A 92 -8.83 -17.96 5.59
C GLU A 92 -8.81 -18.93 6.77
N GLU A 93 -8.88 -18.38 7.99
CA GLU A 93 -8.77 -19.15 9.22
C GLU A 93 -9.84 -18.75 10.23
N GLN A 94 -10.46 -19.76 10.83
CA GLN A 94 -11.39 -19.61 11.95
C GLN A 94 -10.65 -19.99 13.23
N GLY A 95 -10.47 -19.03 14.12
CA GLY A 95 -9.72 -19.21 15.37
C GLY A 95 -10.51 -18.79 16.61
N GLU A 96 -9.87 -18.92 17.77
CA GLU A 96 -10.44 -18.52 19.06
C GLU A 96 -9.32 -18.12 20.01
N LEU A 97 -9.31 -16.86 20.44
CA LEU A 97 -8.41 -16.38 21.51
C LEU A 97 -8.91 -16.90 22.86
N LYS A 98 -8.10 -17.73 23.52
CA LYS A 98 -8.49 -18.41 24.75
C LYS A 98 -7.32 -18.58 25.72
N GLU A 99 -7.67 -18.97 26.94
CA GLU A 99 -6.67 -19.26 27.96
C GLU A 99 -5.71 -20.37 27.50
N GLY A 100 -4.42 -20.10 27.58
CA GLY A 100 -3.35 -20.97 27.11
C GLY A 100 -2.66 -20.48 25.85
N ASP A 101 -3.24 -19.53 25.13
CA ASP A 101 -2.59 -18.90 23.97
C ASP A 101 -1.41 -18.03 24.41
N GLN A 102 -0.61 -17.60 23.43
CA GLN A 102 0.55 -16.78 23.68
C GLN A 102 0.12 -15.40 24.22
N VAL A 103 0.97 -14.81 25.06
CA VAL A 103 0.67 -13.53 25.72
C VAL A 103 1.68 -12.49 25.28
N LEU A 104 1.21 -11.36 24.74
CA LEU A 104 2.07 -10.24 24.42
C LEU A 104 2.69 -9.66 25.70
N ALA A 105 4.01 -9.47 25.67
CA ALA A 105 4.73 -8.98 26.85
C ALA A 105 4.37 -7.53 27.19
N SER A 106 4.02 -6.72 26.18
CA SER A 106 3.68 -5.29 26.25
C SER A 106 2.44 -5.00 27.07
N ASP A 107 1.33 -5.65 26.75
CA ASP A 107 -0.03 -5.30 27.20
C ASP A 107 -0.79 -6.46 27.85
N LYS A 108 -0.21 -7.67 27.79
CA LYS A 108 -0.78 -8.92 28.31
C LYS A 108 -2.01 -9.43 27.54
N SER A 109 -2.27 -8.96 26.33
CA SER A 109 -3.28 -9.57 25.46
C SER A 109 -2.85 -10.96 25.01
N LEU A 110 -3.84 -11.83 24.83
CA LEU A 110 -3.64 -13.11 24.14
C LEU A 110 -3.46 -12.84 22.65
N TYR A 111 -2.66 -13.65 21.97
CA TYR A 111 -2.50 -13.55 20.54
C TYR A 111 -2.28 -14.91 19.88
N ASP A 112 -2.71 -14.99 18.63
CA ASP A 112 -2.35 -16.02 17.68
C ASP A 112 -1.49 -15.43 16.55
N GLU A 113 -0.66 -16.27 15.95
CA GLU A 113 0.26 -15.90 14.88
C GLU A 113 -0.03 -16.69 13.62
N TYR A 114 -0.12 -15.99 12.49
CA TYR A 114 -0.31 -16.55 11.16
C TYR A 114 0.75 -16.05 10.20
N THR A 115 1.07 -16.84 9.18
CA THR A 115 2.04 -16.47 8.15
C THR A 115 1.51 -16.68 6.75
N PHE A 116 1.94 -15.84 5.80
CA PHE A 116 1.66 -16.02 4.38
C PHE A 116 2.84 -15.55 3.51
N GLU A 117 2.90 -16.03 2.28
CA GLU A 117 3.89 -15.60 1.29
C GLU A 117 3.35 -14.45 0.46
N GLY A 118 4.14 -13.39 0.32
CA GLY A 118 3.78 -12.19 -0.45
C GLY A 118 4.86 -11.81 -1.46
N LYS A 119 4.45 -11.06 -2.48
CA LYS A 119 5.36 -10.53 -3.52
C LYS A 119 5.48 -9.02 -3.43
N GLU A 120 6.65 -8.50 -3.76
CA GLU A 120 6.87 -7.06 -3.89
C GLU A 120 5.86 -6.43 -4.87
N GLY A 121 5.25 -5.32 -4.47
CA GLY A 121 4.24 -4.63 -5.26
C GLY A 121 2.86 -5.28 -5.25
N GLN A 122 2.68 -6.43 -4.60
CA GLN A 122 1.37 -7.05 -4.43
C GLN A 122 0.54 -6.25 -3.44
N GLN A 123 -0.64 -5.79 -3.86
CA GLN A 123 -1.63 -5.25 -2.94
C GLN A 123 -2.38 -6.41 -2.28
N ILE A 124 -2.52 -6.35 -0.96
CA ILE A 124 -3.29 -7.29 -0.17
C ILE A 124 -4.28 -6.57 0.75
N THR A 125 -5.30 -7.31 1.18
CA THR A 125 -6.19 -6.93 2.27
C THR A 125 -6.24 -8.05 3.31
N ILE A 126 -5.98 -7.69 4.57
CA ILE A 126 -6.07 -8.54 5.75
C ILE A 126 -7.27 -8.07 6.55
N SER A 127 -8.26 -8.92 6.76
CA SER A 127 -9.45 -8.61 7.57
C SER A 127 -9.55 -9.56 8.77
N LEU A 128 -9.85 -9.01 9.93
CA LEU A 128 -10.11 -9.75 11.16
C LEU A 128 -11.48 -9.35 11.72
N GLU A 129 -12.36 -10.33 11.82
CA GLU A 129 -13.72 -10.15 12.30
C GLU A 129 -13.93 -10.89 13.62
N SER A 130 -14.48 -10.22 14.63
CA SER A 130 -14.99 -10.87 15.84
C SER A 130 -16.22 -10.13 16.39
N SER A 131 -17.16 -10.91 16.94
CA SER A 131 -18.28 -10.39 17.72
C SER A 131 -18.10 -10.57 19.23
N GLU A 132 -17.02 -11.22 19.66
CA GLU A 132 -16.81 -11.66 21.04
C GLU A 132 -15.76 -10.83 21.79
N PHE A 133 -14.86 -10.18 21.06
CA PHE A 133 -13.88 -9.23 21.57
C PHE A 133 -13.67 -8.10 20.56
N ASP A 134 -12.88 -7.10 20.94
CA ASP A 134 -12.46 -5.98 20.10
C ASP A 134 -11.15 -6.34 19.36
N PRO A 135 -11.19 -6.65 18.05
CA PRO A 135 -10.05 -7.10 17.25
C PRO A 135 -8.88 -6.13 17.16
N TYR A 136 -7.68 -6.68 17.13
CA TYR A 136 -6.46 -5.94 16.79
C TYR A 136 -5.61 -6.77 15.84
N LEU A 137 -5.12 -6.13 14.77
CA LEU A 137 -4.25 -6.72 13.76
C LEU A 137 -2.91 -5.99 13.72
N ALA A 138 -1.82 -6.75 13.63
CA ALA A 138 -0.50 -6.23 13.32
C ALA A 138 0.20 -7.08 12.26
N LEU A 139 0.74 -6.42 11.23
CA LEU A 139 1.45 -7.04 10.12
C LEU A 139 2.96 -6.76 10.22
N PHE A 140 3.76 -7.81 10.19
CA PHE A 140 5.21 -7.75 10.21
C PHE A 140 5.81 -8.35 8.94
N ASN A 141 6.95 -7.82 8.52
CA ASN A 141 7.76 -8.42 7.46
C ASN A 141 8.69 -9.53 8.01
N SER A 142 9.45 -10.17 7.13
CA SER A 142 10.43 -11.22 7.47
C SER A 142 11.59 -10.74 8.35
N GLU A 143 11.84 -9.44 8.40
CA GLU A 143 12.85 -8.78 9.24
C GLU A 143 12.30 -8.44 10.64
N ASN A 144 11.05 -8.84 10.94
CA ASN A 144 10.29 -8.52 12.15
C ASN A 144 9.98 -7.03 12.32
N GLU A 145 10.01 -6.25 11.25
CA GLU A 145 9.60 -4.85 11.26
C GLU A 145 8.08 -4.78 11.16
N LEU A 146 7.45 -3.98 12.03
CA LEU A 146 6.03 -3.67 11.95
C LEU A 146 5.77 -2.81 10.71
N LEU A 147 4.91 -3.28 9.82
CA LEU A 147 4.51 -2.54 8.63
C LEU A 147 3.25 -1.71 8.88
N GLN A 148 2.25 -2.31 9.52
CA GLN A 148 0.97 -1.68 9.78
C GLN A 148 0.24 -2.41 10.91
N GLU A 149 -0.58 -1.68 11.65
CA GLU A 149 -1.50 -2.19 12.65
C GLU A 149 -2.85 -1.49 12.54
N HIS A 150 -3.92 -2.13 12.99
CA HIS A 150 -5.26 -1.59 12.95
C HIS A 150 -6.20 -2.33 13.91
N ASP A 151 -7.12 -1.60 14.54
CA ASP A 151 -8.16 -2.10 15.43
C ASP A 151 -9.56 -1.79 14.91
N ASP A 152 -9.87 -0.55 14.53
CA ASP A 152 -11.24 -0.15 14.17
C ASP A 152 -11.41 0.30 12.71
N ILE A 153 -12.11 -0.46 11.84
CA ILE A 153 -12.52 0.01 10.49
C ILE A 153 -13.25 1.37 10.57
N SER A 154 -14.07 1.57 11.60
CA SER A 154 -14.76 2.83 11.86
C SER A 154 -15.25 2.92 13.30
N GLN A 155 -15.70 4.10 13.73
CA GLN A 155 -16.31 4.30 15.06
C GLN A 155 -17.49 3.35 15.39
N THR A 156 -18.10 2.74 14.39
CA THR A 156 -19.23 1.81 14.55
C THR A 156 -18.92 0.38 14.12
N ASN A 157 -17.67 0.10 13.72
CA ASN A 157 -17.23 -1.22 13.28
C ASN A 157 -15.84 -1.47 13.86
N ALA A 158 -15.81 -2.22 14.96
CA ALA A 158 -14.60 -2.59 15.66
C ALA A 158 -13.79 -3.69 14.97
N ASN A 159 -14.27 -4.25 13.85
CA ASN A 159 -13.43 -5.17 13.11
C ASN A 159 -12.19 -4.45 12.57
N ALA A 160 -11.08 -5.19 12.45
CA ALA A 160 -9.81 -4.65 11.96
C ALA A 160 -9.60 -5.00 10.49
N GLU A 161 -9.06 -4.05 9.71
CA GLU A 161 -8.66 -4.29 8.32
C GLU A 161 -7.38 -3.54 7.98
N ILE A 162 -6.44 -4.22 7.31
CA ILE A 162 -5.22 -3.64 6.77
C ILE A 162 -5.22 -3.86 5.25
N THR A 163 -5.17 -2.77 4.48
CA THR A 163 -4.90 -2.82 3.04
C THR A 163 -3.55 -2.17 2.74
N ILE A 164 -2.62 -2.93 2.16
CA ILE A 164 -1.24 -2.49 1.95
C ILE A 164 -0.66 -3.07 0.65
N THR A 165 0.23 -2.31 0.02
CA THR A 165 1.11 -2.81 -1.05
C THR A 165 2.41 -3.31 -0.44
N LEU A 166 2.70 -4.59 -0.59
CA LEU A 166 3.84 -5.25 0.04
C LEU A 166 5.17 -4.69 -0.49
N PRO A 167 6.11 -4.27 0.38
CA PRO A 167 7.33 -3.58 -0.04
C PRO A 167 8.41 -4.52 -0.56
N LYS A 168 8.34 -5.83 -0.28
CA LYS A 168 9.34 -6.83 -0.65
C LYS A 168 8.65 -8.18 -0.93
N THR A 169 9.37 -9.10 -1.58
CA THR A 169 8.92 -10.49 -1.69
C THR A 169 9.42 -11.29 -0.49
N GLY A 170 8.56 -12.09 0.14
CA GLY A 170 8.93 -12.98 1.23
C GLY A 170 7.76 -13.38 2.13
N THR A 171 8.10 -14.03 3.25
CA THR A 171 7.13 -14.42 4.28
C THR A 171 6.77 -13.25 5.17
N TYR A 172 5.47 -13.06 5.38
CA TYR A 172 4.88 -12.08 6.27
C TYR A 172 4.25 -12.77 7.47
N ARG A 173 4.21 -12.06 8.59
CA ARG A 173 3.60 -12.53 9.83
C ARG A 173 2.47 -11.59 10.23
N VAL A 174 1.32 -12.17 10.54
CA VAL A 174 0.13 -11.50 11.05
C VAL A 174 -0.08 -11.92 12.49
N ILE A 175 -0.13 -10.93 13.39
CA ILE A 175 -0.54 -11.13 14.76
C ILE A 175 -2.02 -10.78 14.86
N VAL A 176 -2.80 -11.73 15.38
CA VAL A 176 -4.21 -11.57 15.73
C VAL A 176 -4.30 -11.50 17.24
N ASN A 177 -4.72 -10.37 17.78
CA ASN A 177 -4.97 -10.20 19.22
C ASN A 177 -6.22 -9.37 19.46
N ALA A 178 -6.45 -9.01 20.73
CA ALA A 178 -7.50 -8.11 21.13
C ALA A 178 -6.93 -6.76 21.57
N TYR A 179 -7.73 -5.70 21.42
CA TYR A 179 -7.38 -4.34 21.86
C TYR A 179 -7.01 -4.27 23.34
N ASP A 180 -7.55 -5.16 24.18
CA ASP A 180 -7.22 -5.25 25.61
C ASP A 180 -6.82 -6.66 26.08
N SER A 181 -6.26 -6.73 27.29
CA SER A 181 -5.81 -7.99 27.92
C SER A 181 -6.92 -9.00 28.25
N LYS A 182 -8.18 -8.57 28.20
CA LYS A 182 -9.36 -9.37 28.57
C LYS A 182 -10.06 -9.98 27.35
N GLY A 183 -9.79 -9.50 26.15
CA GLY A 183 -10.35 -10.07 24.92
C GLY A 183 -10.10 -11.57 24.82
N ARG A 184 -11.18 -12.31 24.57
CA ARG A 184 -11.26 -13.76 24.36
C ARG A 184 -12.44 -14.02 23.43
N GLY A 185 -12.34 -15.07 22.63
CA GLY A 185 -13.44 -15.53 21.81
C GLY A 185 -13.05 -15.79 20.37
N LYS A 186 -14.05 -16.17 19.58
CA LYS A 186 -13.89 -16.61 18.20
C LYS A 186 -13.62 -15.46 17.26
N TYR A 187 -12.86 -15.74 16.20
CA TYR A 187 -12.60 -14.79 15.13
C TYR A 187 -12.49 -15.46 13.77
N LEU A 188 -12.57 -14.64 12.72
CA LEU A 188 -12.32 -15.03 11.34
C LEU A 188 -11.25 -14.12 10.73
N LEU A 189 -10.11 -14.70 10.39
CA LEU A 189 -9.01 -14.04 9.68
C LEU A 189 -9.11 -14.37 8.18
N LYS A 190 -9.00 -13.36 7.31
CA LYS A 190 -8.87 -13.55 5.85
C LYS A 190 -7.76 -12.67 5.29
N ILE A 191 -7.01 -13.21 4.33
CA ILE A 191 -5.97 -12.51 3.58
C ILE A 191 -6.23 -12.72 2.09
N LYS A 192 -6.32 -11.64 1.31
CA LYS A 192 -6.61 -11.65 -0.13
C LYS A 192 -5.66 -10.75 -0.90
#